data_AF-A0A258VQ58-F1
#
_entry.id   AF-A0A258VQ58-F1
#
_cell.length_a   1.000
_cell.length_b   1.000
_cell.length_c   1.000
_cell.angle_alpha   90.00
_cell.angle_beta   90.00
_cell.angle_gamma   90.00
#
_symmetry.space_group_name_H-M   'P 1'
#
loop_
_entity.id
_entity.type
_entity.pdbx_description
1 polymer ?
#
loop_
_entity_poly.entity_id
_entity_poly.type
_entity_poly.pdbx_seq_one_letter_code
_entity_poly.pdbx_strand_id
1 'polypeptide(L)'
;MNYKAIAFDLDDTLIDTTNELIPFACRKIHSYLLTEGYPNAFEEFDISRKQYVKTKSHKEFFKNLVATFPVKPASEAPLVVAKLNRLFYEPDVPPNLGLMPGAEDNLKTLGAKYNVFIVTAGVVSAQHKKLAQLNIDRFVKKENILVVAEGAFTTKRAAFEKILKDTGIKPEELLSIGNRLSQEIRMAKQVGAKTCYYQHGEHAEDVAQDHFEIPDYTIHTHKELITACQL
;
A
#
# COMPACT_ATOMS: atom_id res chain seq x y z
N MET A 1 19.23 -10.90 -16.62
CA MET A 1 19.57 -9.58 -16.01
C MET A 1 20.38 -9.81 -14.74
N ASN A 2 21.00 -8.79 -14.14
CA ASN A 2 21.86 -8.96 -12.95
C ASN A 2 21.34 -8.15 -11.76
N TYR A 3 20.14 -8.49 -11.26
CA TYR A 3 19.64 -7.88 -10.04
C TYR A 3 20.47 -8.29 -8.82
N LYS A 4 20.64 -7.36 -7.88
CA LYS A 4 21.27 -7.62 -6.57
C LYS A 4 20.31 -7.34 -5.42
N ALA A 5 19.37 -6.42 -5.62
CA ALA A 5 18.37 -6.07 -4.63
C ALA A 5 16.96 -6.04 -5.23
N ILE A 6 15.99 -6.40 -4.41
CA ILE A 6 14.57 -6.39 -4.74
C ILE A 6 13.84 -5.64 -3.63
N ALA A 7 13.06 -4.62 -3.98
CA ALA A 7 12.25 -3.86 -3.04
C ALA A 7 10.77 -4.10 -3.32
N PHE A 8 10.06 -4.71 -2.37
CA PHE A 8 8.62 -4.90 -2.42
C PHE A 8 7.91 -3.75 -1.72
N ASP A 9 6.80 -3.27 -2.27
CA ASP A 9 5.78 -2.64 -1.45
C ASP A 9 5.02 -3.67 -0.61
N LEU A 10 4.32 -3.19 0.42
CA LEU A 10 3.51 -4.01 1.30
C LEU A 10 2.05 -4.06 0.83
N ASP A 11 1.39 -2.91 0.78
CA ASP A 11 -0.06 -2.83 0.63
C ASP A 11 -0.46 -3.14 -0.82
N ASP A 12 -1.44 -4.02 -1.03
CA ASP A 12 -1.88 -4.53 -2.33
C ASP A 12 -0.77 -5.15 -3.21
N THR A 13 0.39 -5.43 -2.61
CA THR A 13 1.54 -6.06 -3.25
C THR A 13 1.90 -7.36 -2.55
N LEU A 14 2.22 -7.31 -1.25
CA LEU A 14 2.47 -8.51 -0.43
C LEU A 14 1.23 -8.93 0.37
N ILE A 15 0.33 -8.00 0.67
CA ILE A 15 -0.94 -8.23 1.35
C ILE A 15 -2.11 -7.65 0.56
N ASP A 16 -3.28 -8.27 0.62
CA ASP A 16 -4.47 -7.78 -0.08
C ASP A 16 -5.24 -6.77 0.79
N THR A 17 -4.82 -5.51 0.77
CA THR A 17 -5.48 -4.48 1.59
C THR A 17 -6.84 -4.08 1.05
N THR A 18 -7.00 -4.07 -0.27
CA THR A 18 -8.23 -3.74 -0.97
C THR A 18 -9.36 -4.70 -0.60
N ASN A 19 -9.09 -6.01 -0.56
CA ASN A 19 -10.13 -7.00 -0.30
C ASN A 19 -10.23 -7.42 1.17
N GLU A 20 -9.18 -7.24 1.99
CA GLU A 20 -9.21 -7.66 3.39
C GLU A 20 -9.30 -6.48 4.38
N LEU A 21 -8.34 -5.54 4.32
CA LEU A 21 -8.22 -4.46 5.32
C LEU A 21 -9.25 -3.34 5.12
N ILE A 22 -9.45 -2.89 3.88
CA ILE A 22 -10.38 -1.79 3.56
C ILE A 22 -11.81 -2.17 3.97
N PRO A 23 -12.36 -3.34 3.59
CA PRO A 23 -13.70 -3.73 4.02
C PRO A 23 -13.82 -3.85 5.54
N PHE A 24 -12.78 -4.35 6.22
CA PHE A 24 -12.75 -4.45 7.68
C PHE A 24 -12.79 -3.06 8.34
N ALA A 25 -11.96 -2.12 7.88
CA ALA A 25 -11.94 -0.74 8.35
C ALA A 25 -13.27 -0.03 8.08
N CYS A 26 -13.83 -0.21 6.88
CA CYS A 26 -15.12 0.35 6.47
C CYS A 26 -16.28 -0.16 7.34
N ARG A 27 -16.30 -1.42 7.75
CA ARG A 27 -17.32 -1.93 8.68
C ARG A 27 -17.24 -1.28 10.06
N LYS A 28 -16.01 -1.02 10.56
CA LYS A 28 -15.81 -0.29 11.83
C LYS A 28 -16.24 1.15 11.73
N ILE A 29 -15.91 1.82 10.62
CA ILE A 29 -16.36 3.18 10.32
C ILE A 29 -17.89 3.23 10.28
N HIS A 30 -18.52 2.32 9.54
CA HIS A 30 -19.98 2.26 9.44
C HIS A 30 -20.63 2.01 10.80
N SER A 31 -20.10 1.06 11.59
CA SER A 31 -20.58 0.81 12.96
C SER A 31 -20.50 2.05 13.84
N TYR A 32 -19.41 2.82 13.72
CA TYR A 32 -19.27 4.09 14.42
C TYR A 32 -20.28 5.14 13.91
N LEU A 33 -20.45 5.27 12.59
CA LEU A 33 -21.42 6.19 11.99
C LEU A 33 -22.86 5.90 12.43
N LEU A 34 -23.23 4.62 12.62
CA LEU A 34 -24.54 4.26 13.20
C LEU A 34 -24.74 4.86 14.60
N THR A 35 -23.69 4.91 15.42
CA THR A 35 -23.75 5.55 16.75
C THR A 35 -23.91 7.07 16.67
N GLU A 36 -23.51 7.67 15.55
CA GLU A 36 -23.71 9.10 15.21
C GLU A 36 -25.05 9.34 14.49
N GLY A 37 -25.90 8.31 14.35
CA GLY A 37 -27.22 8.39 13.73
C GLY A 37 -27.27 8.26 12.21
N TYR A 38 -26.19 7.77 11.57
CA TYR A 38 -26.14 7.59 10.13
C TYR A 38 -27.23 6.61 9.64
N PRO A 39 -28.06 6.98 8.66
CA PRO A 39 -29.27 6.22 8.35
C PRO A 39 -29.07 5.07 7.36
N ASN A 40 -27.98 5.09 6.57
CA ASN A 40 -27.85 4.16 5.45
C ASN A 40 -27.22 2.83 5.88
N ALA A 41 -27.61 1.75 5.20
CA ALA A 41 -27.00 0.43 5.38
C ALA A 41 -25.52 0.41 4.96
N PHE A 42 -24.78 -0.62 5.37
CA PHE A 42 -23.35 -0.75 5.07
C PHE A 42 -23.10 -0.82 3.55
N GLU A 43 -23.96 -1.54 2.83
CA GLU A 43 -23.87 -1.72 1.39
C GLU A 43 -23.98 -0.39 0.64
N GLU A 44 -24.92 0.47 1.04
CA GLU A 44 -25.11 1.80 0.47
C GLU A 44 -23.90 2.71 0.74
N PHE A 45 -23.39 2.68 1.98
CA PHE A 45 -22.17 3.39 2.36
C PHE A 45 -20.96 2.94 1.52
N ASP A 46 -20.76 1.63 1.38
CA ASP A 46 -19.60 1.07 0.68
C ASP A 46 -19.68 1.30 -0.83
N ILE A 47 -20.88 1.24 -1.43
CA ILE A 47 -21.11 1.63 -2.83
C ILE A 47 -20.76 3.10 -3.04
N SER A 48 -21.28 3.99 -2.20
CA SER A 48 -21.00 5.43 -2.27
C SER A 48 -19.50 5.72 -2.16
N ARG A 49 -18.83 5.08 -1.20
CA ARG A 49 -17.37 5.16 -1.02
C ARG A 49 -16.64 4.72 -2.28
N LYS A 50 -16.91 3.51 -2.78
CA LYS A 50 -16.25 2.93 -3.96
C LYS A 50 -16.42 3.81 -5.20
N GLN A 51 -17.58 4.44 -5.38
CA GLN A 51 -17.80 5.38 -6.47
C GLN A 51 -16.99 6.67 -6.29
N TYR A 52 -16.98 7.24 -5.08
CA TYR A 52 -16.28 8.48 -4.77
C TYR A 52 -14.76 8.34 -4.99
N VAL A 53 -14.18 7.24 -4.53
CA VAL A 53 -12.72 7.05 -4.50
C VAL A 53 -12.08 6.70 -5.85
N LYS A 54 -12.89 6.49 -6.90
CA LYS A 54 -12.40 6.38 -8.28
C LYS A 54 -11.70 7.64 -8.77
N THR A 55 -12.03 8.81 -8.21
CA THR A 55 -11.49 10.11 -8.66
C THR A 55 -10.95 10.98 -7.53
N LYS A 56 -11.17 10.57 -6.28
CA LYS A 56 -10.89 11.33 -5.06
C LYS A 56 -10.29 10.43 -3.99
N SER A 57 -9.70 11.01 -2.96
CA SER A 57 -9.16 10.23 -1.84
C SER A 57 -10.25 9.77 -0.85
N HIS A 58 -9.97 8.72 -0.06
CA HIS A 58 -10.82 8.34 1.07
C HIS A 58 -10.94 9.47 2.11
N LYS A 59 -9.88 10.27 2.32
CA LYS A 59 -9.92 11.48 3.16
C LYS A 59 -10.97 12.48 2.69
N GLU A 60 -11.06 12.72 1.38
CA GLU A 60 -12.09 13.57 0.78
C GLU A 60 -13.48 12.96 0.90
N PHE A 61 -13.61 11.64 0.70
CA PHE A 61 -14.87 10.93 0.91
C PHE A 61 -15.39 11.11 2.35
N PHE A 62 -14.57 10.87 3.37
CA PHE A 62 -15.00 11.02 4.77
C PHE A 62 -15.37 12.46 5.12
N LYS A 63 -14.63 13.44 4.58
CA LYS A 63 -14.98 14.86 4.73
C LYS A 63 -16.33 15.17 4.07
N ASN A 64 -16.56 14.68 2.85
CA ASN A 64 -17.82 14.87 2.14
C ASN A 64 -18.99 14.19 2.86
N LEU A 65 -18.79 12.96 3.33
CA LEU A 65 -19.79 12.19 4.06
C LEU A 65 -20.29 12.94 5.30
N VAL A 66 -19.40 13.47 6.14
CA VAL A 66 -19.77 14.23 7.34
C VAL A 66 -20.39 15.59 6.98
N ALA A 67 -20.03 16.18 5.84
CA ALA A 67 -20.67 17.40 5.36
C ALA A 67 -22.12 17.17 4.87
N THR A 68 -22.38 16.03 4.24
CA THR A 68 -23.71 15.64 3.73
C THR A 68 -24.60 15.04 4.82
N PHE A 69 -24.01 14.31 5.77
CA PHE A 69 -24.65 13.79 6.97
C PHE A 69 -24.05 14.49 8.21
N PRO A 70 -24.53 15.70 8.55
CA PRO A 70 -23.94 16.48 9.63
C PRO A 70 -24.24 15.84 10.99
N VAL A 71 -23.16 15.56 11.72
CA VAL A 71 -23.21 15.11 13.13
C VAL A 71 -23.69 16.23 14.06
N LYS A 72 -24.27 15.85 15.20
CA LYS A 72 -24.81 16.78 16.20
C LYS A 72 -24.10 16.60 17.55
N PRO A 73 -23.54 17.67 18.14
CA PRO A 73 -23.52 19.05 17.65
C PRO A 73 -22.58 19.24 16.45
N ALA A 74 -22.90 20.20 15.57
CA ALA A 74 -22.12 20.46 14.34
C ALA A 74 -20.65 20.80 14.60
N SER A 75 -20.33 21.33 15.79
CA SER A 75 -18.97 21.59 16.24
C SER A 75 -18.08 20.34 16.32
N GLU A 76 -18.66 19.14 16.39
CA GLU A 76 -17.92 17.88 16.45
C GLU A 76 -17.53 17.32 15.08
N ALA A 77 -18.03 17.88 13.97
CA ALA A 77 -17.74 17.39 12.63
C ALA A 77 -16.24 17.19 12.33
N PRO A 78 -15.32 18.11 12.70
CA PRO A 78 -13.88 17.88 12.52
C PRO A 78 -13.34 16.67 13.31
N LEU A 79 -13.85 16.43 14.52
CA LEU A 79 -13.45 15.29 15.36
C LEU A 79 -13.94 13.97 14.77
N VAL A 80 -15.17 13.96 14.24
CA VAL A 80 -15.72 12.79 13.53
C VAL A 80 -14.89 12.47 12.30
N VAL A 81 -14.59 13.45 11.44
CA VAL A 81 -13.73 13.24 10.26
C VAL A 81 -12.34 12.71 10.67
N ALA A 82 -11.73 13.26 11.73
CA ALA A 82 -10.45 12.78 12.25
C ALA A 82 -10.54 11.31 12.72
N LYS A 83 -11.64 10.94 13.39
CA LYS A 83 -11.90 9.56 13.82
C LYS A 83 -12.12 8.61 12.64
N LEU A 84 -12.84 9.02 11.60
CA LEU A 84 -13.01 8.22 10.37
C LEU A 84 -11.66 7.95 9.70
N ASN A 85 -10.84 8.99 9.55
CA ASN A 85 -9.50 8.86 9.00
C ASN A 85 -8.63 7.92 9.84
N ARG A 86 -8.66 8.04 11.16
CA ARG A 86 -7.91 7.14 12.05
C ARG A 86 -8.37 5.69 11.91
N LEU A 87 -9.68 5.44 11.89
CA LEU A 87 -10.22 4.09 11.71
C LEU A 87 -9.84 3.48 10.35
N PHE A 88 -9.62 4.31 9.33
CA PHE A 88 -9.26 3.85 7.99
C PHE A 88 -7.75 3.63 7.81
N TYR A 89 -6.92 4.60 8.20
CA TYR A 89 -5.48 4.61 7.95
C TYR A 89 -4.65 4.00 9.09
N GLU A 90 -5.25 3.84 10.27
CA GLU A 90 -4.69 3.09 11.39
C GLU A 90 -5.65 1.99 11.87
N PRO A 91 -6.11 1.10 10.97
CA PRO A 91 -7.07 0.08 11.34
C PRO A 91 -6.40 -0.93 12.27
N ASP A 92 -7.20 -1.59 13.11
CA ASP A 92 -6.74 -2.83 13.71
C ASP A 92 -6.49 -3.85 12.58
N VAL A 93 -5.44 -4.64 12.73
CA VAL A 93 -5.09 -5.66 11.76
C VAL A 93 -6.06 -6.85 11.94
N PRO A 94 -6.76 -7.30 10.88
CA PRO A 94 -7.60 -8.48 10.95
C PRO A 94 -6.80 -9.71 11.41
N PRO A 95 -7.35 -10.60 12.27
CA PRO A 95 -6.62 -11.77 12.78
C PRO A 95 -6.07 -12.70 11.68
N ASN A 96 -6.77 -12.75 10.54
CA ASN A 96 -6.44 -13.61 9.41
C ASN A 96 -5.68 -12.87 8.29
N LEU A 97 -5.18 -11.64 8.53
CA LEU A 97 -4.41 -10.92 7.52
C LEU A 97 -3.15 -11.74 7.18
N GLY A 98 -3.05 -12.15 5.92
CA GLY A 98 -1.99 -13.00 5.42
C GLY A 98 -1.26 -12.41 4.21
N LEU A 99 -0.15 -13.05 3.87
CA LEU A 99 0.53 -12.79 2.60
C LEU A 99 -0.35 -13.28 1.44
N MET A 100 -0.34 -12.54 0.33
CA MET A 100 -1.06 -12.93 -0.89
C MET A 100 -0.57 -14.29 -1.42
N PRO A 101 -1.44 -15.06 -2.13
CA PRO A 101 -1.06 -16.37 -2.66
C PRO A 101 0.23 -16.33 -3.50
N GLY A 102 1.26 -17.07 -3.07
CA GLY A 102 2.57 -17.15 -3.72
C GLY A 102 3.60 -16.12 -3.24
N ALA A 103 3.21 -15.10 -2.47
CA ALA A 103 4.14 -14.09 -1.96
C ALA A 103 5.16 -14.69 -0.98
N GLU A 104 4.74 -15.62 -0.12
CA GLU A 104 5.64 -16.30 0.81
C GLU A 104 6.73 -17.10 0.09
N ASP A 105 6.37 -17.86 -0.96
CA ASP A 105 7.32 -18.65 -1.74
C ASP A 105 8.30 -17.76 -2.50
N ASN A 106 7.82 -16.63 -3.04
CA ASN A 106 8.68 -15.61 -3.64
C ASN A 106 9.65 -15.01 -2.62
N LEU A 107 9.16 -14.58 -1.45
CA LEU A 107 10.00 -14.00 -0.41
C LEU A 107 11.09 -14.99 0.06
N LYS A 108 10.77 -16.28 0.25
CA LYS A 108 11.75 -17.32 0.57
C LYS A 108 12.77 -17.52 -0.56
N THR A 109 12.29 -17.69 -1.78
CA THR A 109 13.12 -18.00 -2.94
C THR A 109 14.05 -16.84 -3.27
N LEU A 110 13.54 -15.61 -3.24
CA LEU A 110 14.30 -14.41 -3.54
C LEU A 110 15.22 -14.00 -2.39
N GLY A 111 14.81 -14.17 -1.14
CA GLY A 111 15.64 -13.90 0.03
C GLY A 111 16.91 -14.77 0.10
N ALA A 112 16.92 -15.93 -0.56
CA ALA A 112 18.09 -16.78 -0.66
C ALA A 112 19.15 -16.29 -1.68
N LYS A 113 18.77 -15.40 -2.62
CA LYS A 113 19.62 -14.99 -3.75
C LYS A 113 19.84 -13.47 -3.85
N TYR A 114 18.93 -12.66 -3.32
CA TYR A 114 18.94 -11.21 -3.43
C TYR A 114 18.85 -10.55 -2.07
N ASN A 115 19.30 -9.29 -2.00
CA ASN A 115 19.02 -8.44 -0.84
C ASN A 115 17.57 -7.93 -0.94
N VAL A 116 16.67 -8.50 -0.15
CA VAL A 116 15.24 -8.14 -0.17
C VAL A 116 14.96 -6.99 0.79
N PHE A 117 14.20 -6.01 0.31
CA PHE A 117 13.72 -4.85 1.03
C PHE A 117 12.20 -4.77 1.00
N ILE A 118 11.65 -4.09 2.01
CA ILE A 118 10.27 -3.63 1.98
C ILE A 118 10.29 -2.11 2.00
N VAL A 119 9.66 -1.48 1.02
CA VAL A 119 9.52 -0.03 0.91
C VAL A 119 8.04 0.30 0.85
N THR A 120 7.47 0.71 1.98
CA THR A 120 6.03 0.96 2.10
C THR A 120 5.76 2.37 2.60
N ALA A 121 4.61 2.94 2.26
CA ALA A 121 4.20 4.27 2.69
C ALA A 121 2.88 4.20 3.46
N GLY A 122 2.75 4.98 4.53
CA GLY A 122 1.55 4.99 5.35
C GLY A 122 1.81 5.42 6.78
N VAL A 123 0.85 5.20 7.66
CA VAL A 123 1.05 5.48 9.08
C VAL A 123 2.01 4.45 9.68
N VAL A 124 3.11 4.94 10.25
CA VAL A 124 4.24 4.11 10.71
C VAL A 124 3.80 3.01 11.68
N SER A 125 2.97 3.34 12.67
CA SER A 125 2.41 2.39 13.63
C SER A 125 1.60 1.29 12.94
N ALA A 126 0.78 1.63 11.94
CA ALA A 126 -0.06 0.70 11.21
C ALA A 126 0.76 -0.24 10.32
N GLN A 127 1.75 0.28 9.58
CA GLN A 127 2.64 -0.55 8.76
C GLN A 127 3.43 -1.53 9.63
N HIS A 128 3.96 -1.11 10.78
CA HIS A 128 4.65 -2.02 11.69
C HIS A 128 3.73 -3.09 12.29
N LYS A 129 2.47 -2.78 12.60
CA LYS A 129 1.49 -3.80 13.03
C LYS A 129 1.24 -4.85 11.94
N LYS A 130 1.05 -4.43 10.69
CA LYS A 130 0.90 -5.34 9.54
C LYS A 130 2.13 -6.24 9.39
N LEU A 131 3.33 -5.66 9.38
CA LEU A 131 4.59 -6.39 9.26
C LEU A 131 4.80 -7.41 10.38
N ALA A 132 4.43 -7.05 11.62
CA ALA A 132 4.49 -7.96 12.76
C ALA A 132 3.50 -9.13 12.63
N GLN A 133 2.27 -8.86 12.21
CA GLN A 133 1.25 -9.90 11.97
C GLN A 133 1.72 -10.95 10.95
N LEU A 134 2.44 -10.51 9.92
CA LEU A 134 2.95 -11.38 8.85
C LEU A 134 4.22 -12.15 9.24
N ASN A 135 4.80 -11.89 10.43
CA ASN A 135 6.12 -12.40 10.82
C ASN A 135 7.16 -12.17 9.72
N ILE A 136 7.17 -10.96 9.15
CA ILE A 136 7.94 -10.62 7.96
C ILE A 136 9.45 -10.71 8.17
N ASP A 137 9.87 -10.62 9.44
CA ASP A 137 11.26 -10.74 9.88
C ASP A 137 11.86 -12.12 9.63
N ARG A 138 11.02 -13.13 9.35
CA ARG A 138 11.45 -14.45 8.85
C ARG A 138 11.98 -14.40 7.41
N PHE A 139 11.65 -13.37 6.65
CA PHE A 139 11.99 -13.23 5.24
C PHE A 139 12.88 -12.02 4.95
N VAL A 140 12.68 -10.91 5.68
CA VAL A 140 13.34 -9.63 5.43
C VAL A 140 13.97 -9.12 6.72
N LYS A 141 15.25 -8.77 6.66
CA LYS A 141 15.96 -8.21 7.82
C LYS A 141 15.35 -6.88 8.24
N LYS A 142 15.32 -6.58 9.53
CA LYS A 142 14.66 -5.39 10.08
C LYS A 142 15.24 -4.09 9.49
N GLU A 143 16.55 -4.04 9.25
CA GLU A 143 17.24 -2.91 8.64
C GLU A 143 16.86 -2.66 7.17
N ASN A 144 16.26 -3.65 6.50
CA ASN A 144 15.81 -3.55 5.11
C ASN A 144 14.32 -3.16 4.99
N ILE A 145 13.67 -2.84 6.10
CA ILE A 145 12.28 -2.39 6.13
C ILE A 145 12.28 -0.86 6.23
N LEU A 146 11.83 -0.20 5.17
CA LEU A 146 11.76 1.25 5.04
C LEU A 146 10.29 1.67 4.98
N VAL A 147 9.81 2.29 6.06
CA VAL A 147 8.46 2.86 6.14
C VAL A 147 8.54 4.37 5.92
N VAL A 148 7.98 4.83 4.81
CA VAL A 148 7.82 6.24 4.47
C VAL A 148 6.56 6.76 5.16
N ALA A 149 6.72 7.61 6.16
CA ALA A 149 5.60 8.15 6.91
C ALA A 149 4.67 8.99 6.02
N GLU A 150 3.36 8.79 6.15
CA GLU A 150 2.37 9.60 5.44
C GLU A 150 2.54 11.10 5.79
N GLY A 151 2.54 11.97 4.77
CA GLY A 151 2.69 13.41 4.95
C GLY A 151 4.12 13.87 5.27
N ALA A 152 5.10 12.97 5.29
CA ALA A 152 6.50 13.35 5.37
C ALA A 152 6.99 13.99 4.07
N PHE A 153 8.03 14.83 4.19
CA PHE A 153 8.78 15.31 3.02
C PHE A 153 9.53 14.19 2.30
N THR A 154 9.77 13.08 3.00
CA THR A 154 10.44 11.89 2.45
C THR A 154 9.46 11.09 1.59
N THR A 155 9.94 10.62 0.44
CA THR A 155 9.16 9.82 -0.51
C THR A 155 9.77 8.43 -0.68
N LYS A 156 9.08 7.50 -1.36
CA LYS A 156 9.68 6.21 -1.73
C LYS A 156 10.95 6.38 -2.59
N ARG A 157 11.05 7.46 -3.37
CA ARG A 157 12.28 7.80 -4.11
C ARG A 157 13.47 7.91 -3.17
N ALA A 158 13.32 8.67 -2.07
CA ALA A 158 14.39 8.82 -1.08
C ALA A 158 14.74 7.48 -0.41
N ALA A 159 13.77 6.58 -0.22
CA ALA A 159 14.02 5.22 0.27
C ALA A 159 14.84 4.40 -0.76
N PHE A 160 14.52 4.48 -2.04
CA PHE A 160 15.31 3.83 -3.09
C PHE A 160 16.72 4.43 -3.22
N GLU A 161 16.88 5.74 -3.17
CA GLU A 161 18.19 6.42 -3.13
C GLU A 161 19.02 5.94 -1.94
N LYS A 162 18.39 5.77 -0.77
CA LYS A 162 19.04 5.21 0.43
C LYS A 162 19.50 3.77 0.20
N ILE A 163 18.65 2.91 -0.39
CA ILE A 163 19.04 1.52 -0.71
C ILE A 163 20.28 1.50 -1.61
N LEU A 164 20.27 2.29 -2.69
CA LEU A 164 21.39 2.36 -3.64
C LEU A 164 22.67 2.85 -2.95
N LYS A 165 22.56 3.89 -2.13
CA LYS A 165 23.69 4.44 -1.37
C LYS A 165 24.27 3.43 -0.38
N ASP A 166 23.43 2.78 0.41
CA ASP A 166 23.87 1.90 1.50
C ASP A 166 24.42 0.57 0.98
N THR A 167 23.93 0.09 -0.17
CA THR A 167 24.38 -1.18 -0.76
C THR A 167 25.48 -1.02 -1.82
N GLY A 168 25.65 0.18 -2.38
CA GLY A 168 26.64 0.46 -3.44
C GLY A 168 26.34 -0.22 -4.77
N ILE A 169 25.13 -0.74 -4.97
CA ILE A 169 24.70 -1.35 -6.25
C ILE A 169 24.36 -0.26 -7.28
N LYS A 170 24.41 -0.61 -8.57
CA LYS A 170 23.94 0.32 -9.61
C LYS A 170 22.42 0.38 -9.63
N PRO A 171 21.81 1.51 -10.05
CA PRO A 171 20.36 1.62 -10.16
C PRO A 171 19.69 0.46 -10.89
N GLU A 172 20.23 0.04 -12.04
CA GLU A 172 19.67 -1.04 -12.85
C GLU A 172 19.73 -2.43 -12.19
N GLU A 173 20.47 -2.58 -11.08
CA GLU A 173 20.56 -3.79 -10.27
C GLU A 173 19.50 -3.84 -9.15
N LEU A 174 18.69 -2.78 -9.00
CA LEU A 174 17.53 -2.73 -8.10
C LEU A 174 16.23 -2.95 -8.89
N LEU A 175 15.40 -3.87 -8.41
CA LEU A 175 14.03 -4.08 -8.90
C LEU A 175 13.01 -3.62 -7.84
N SER A 176 12.19 -2.63 -8.18
CA SER A 176 11.02 -2.22 -7.39
C SER A 176 9.77 -2.99 -7.83
N ILE A 177 9.03 -3.55 -6.90
CA ILE A 177 7.80 -4.31 -7.15
C ILE A 177 6.68 -3.70 -6.33
N GLY A 178 5.61 -3.27 -6.98
CA GLY A 178 4.48 -2.66 -6.27
C GLY A 178 3.25 -2.42 -7.14
N ASN A 179 2.16 -2.03 -6.49
CA ASN A 179 0.85 -1.92 -7.12
C ASN A 179 0.46 -0.50 -7.56
N ARG A 180 1.35 0.49 -7.46
CA ARG A 180 0.98 1.87 -7.81
C ARG A 180 1.99 2.53 -8.73
N LEU A 181 1.53 2.91 -9.93
CA LEU A 181 2.36 3.54 -10.96
C LEU A 181 3.03 4.82 -10.45
N SER A 182 2.27 5.70 -9.79
CA SER A 182 2.77 6.98 -9.28
C SER A 182 3.70 6.86 -8.06
N GLN A 183 3.82 5.68 -7.46
CA GLN A 183 4.68 5.43 -6.30
C GLN A 183 5.82 4.47 -6.67
N GLU A 184 5.62 3.15 -6.59
CA GLU A 184 6.72 2.18 -6.70
C GLU A 184 7.37 2.19 -8.07
N ILE A 185 6.60 2.49 -9.11
CA ILE A 185 7.10 2.52 -10.48
C ILE A 185 7.80 3.86 -10.75
N ARG A 186 7.07 4.98 -10.69
CA ARG A 186 7.60 6.32 -10.90
C ARG A 186 8.83 6.62 -10.05
N MET A 187 8.74 6.39 -8.75
CA MET A 187 9.80 6.79 -7.82
C MET A 187 11.06 5.93 -7.99
N ALA A 188 10.92 4.66 -8.37
CA ALA A 188 12.05 3.79 -8.69
C ALA A 188 12.67 4.13 -10.06
N LYS A 189 11.84 4.37 -11.09
CA LYS A 189 12.32 4.82 -12.40
C LYS A 189 13.12 6.12 -12.31
N GLN A 190 12.69 7.06 -11.47
CA GLN A 190 13.38 8.34 -11.26
C GLN A 190 14.81 8.20 -10.70
N VAL A 191 15.14 7.06 -10.07
CA VAL A 191 16.50 6.77 -9.60
C VAL A 191 17.28 5.87 -10.56
N GLY A 192 16.67 5.44 -11.67
CA GLY A 192 17.24 4.54 -12.67
C GLY A 192 16.99 3.05 -12.42
N ALA A 193 16.15 2.70 -11.44
CA ALA A 193 15.86 1.32 -11.10
C ALA A 193 14.88 0.65 -12.09
N LYS A 194 14.90 -0.68 -12.10
CA LYS A 194 13.91 -1.50 -12.82
C LYS A 194 12.64 -1.66 -12.00
N THR A 195 11.54 -1.89 -12.68
CA THR A 195 10.21 -1.83 -12.07
C THR A 195 9.29 -2.95 -12.56
N CYS A 196 8.58 -3.57 -11.63
CA CYS A 196 7.52 -4.53 -11.88
C CYS A 196 6.23 -4.03 -11.25
N TYR A 197 5.22 -3.80 -12.10
CA TYR A 197 3.89 -3.41 -11.67
C TYR A 197 3.08 -4.65 -11.32
N TYR A 198 2.66 -4.74 -10.07
CA TYR A 198 1.72 -5.75 -9.59
C TYR A 198 0.30 -5.20 -9.76
N GLN A 199 -0.36 -5.53 -10.87
CA GLN A 199 -1.65 -4.94 -11.25
C GLN A 199 -2.80 -5.52 -10.41
N HIS A 200 -2.94 -5.00 -9.18
CA HIS A 200 -3.93 -5.41 -8.18
C HIS A 200 -4.36 -4.24 -7.28
N GLY A 201 -5.51 -4.39 -6.64
CA GLY A 201 -6.01 -3.45 -5.63
C GLY A 201 -6.61 -2.17 -6.20
N GLU A 202 -6.72 -1.12 -5.37
CA GLU A 202 -7.39 0.14 -5.72
C GLU A 202 -6.74 0.87 -6.92
N HIS A 203 -5.48 0.56 -7.23
CA HIS A 203 -4.68 1.20 -8.27
C HIS A 203 -4.52 0.35 -9.54
N ALA A 204 -5.19 -0.80 -9.64
CA ALA A 204 -5.07 -1.71 -10.80
C ALA A 204 -5.47 -1.07 -12.15
N GLU A 205 -6.34 -0.07 -12.11
CA GLU A 205 -6.85 0.67 -13.28
C GLU A 205 -6.12 2.00 -13.52
N ASP A 206 -5.07 2.32 -12.76
CA ASP A 206 -4.27 3.52 -12.97
C ASP A 206 -3.68 3.54 -14.39
N VAL A 207 -3.77 4.70 -15.06
CA VAL A 207 -3.18 4.91 -16.38
C VAL A 207 -1.89 5.70 -16.24
N ALA A 208 -0.81 5.21 -16.84
CA ALA A 208 0.47 5.91 -16.85
C ALA A 208 0.35 7.31 -17.48
N GLN A 209 0.81 8.33 -16.75
CA GLN A 209 0.75 9.73 -17.18
C GLN A 209 1.98 10.16 -17.98
N ASP A 210 3.12 9.50 -17.74
CA ASP A 210 4.40 9.81 -18.39
C ASP A 210 5.31 8.56 -18.41
N HIS A 211 6.52 8.72 -18.97
CA HIS A 211 7.47 7.62 -19.13
C HIS A 211 8.03 7.07 -17.80
N PHE A 212 7.93 7.80 -16.68
CA PHE A 212 8.31 7.27 -15.38
C PHE A 212 7.26 6.29 -14.83
N GLU A 213 6.04 6.32 -15.33
CA GLU A 213 4.96 5.40 -14.91
C GLU A 213 4.79 4.20 -15.84
N ILE A 214 5.64 4.05 -16.86
CA ILE A 214 5.66 2.86 -17.71
C ILE A 214 6.55 1.80 -17.05
N PRO A 215 5.99 0.69 -16.52
CA PRO A 215 6.78 -0.32 -15.85
C PRO A 215 7.63 -1.14 -16.84
N ASP A 216 8.73 -1.74 -16.37
CA ASP A 216 9.50 -2.68 -17.20
C ASP A 216 8.78 -4.04 -17.34
N TYR A 217 8.00 -4.42 -16.32
CA TYR A 217 7.20 -5.64 -16.28
C TYR A 217 5.84 -5.37 -15.65
N THR A 218 4.83 -6.16 -16.03
CA THR A 218 3.54 -6.19 -15.36
C THR A 218 3.19 -7.63 -15.04
N ILE A 219 2.74 -7.88 -13.81
CA ILE A 219 2.26 -9.18 -13.34
C ILE A 219 0.91 -9.00 -12.64
N HIS A 220 0.13 -10.07 -12.58
CA HIS A 220 -1.19 -10.07 -11.95
C HIS A 220 -1.24 -11.02 -10.74
N THR A 221 -0.29 -11.94 -10.65
CA THR A 221 -0.16 -12.88 -9.55
C THR A 221 1.31 -13.04 -9.15
N HIS A 222 1.56 -13.43 -7.89
CA HIS A 222 2.93 -13.69 -7.44
C HIS A 222 3.60 -14.84 -8.19
N LYS A 223 2.82 -15.79 -8.72
CA LYS A 223 3.35 -16.93 -9.49
C LYS A 223 4.07 -16.50 -10.77
N GLU A 224 3.70 -15.34 -11.33
CA GLU A 224 4.32 -14.80 -12.54
C GLU A 224 5.67 -14.12 -12.26
N LEU A 225 5.90 -13.66 -11.03
CA LEU A 225 6.97 -12.71 -10.70
C LEU A 225 8.36 -13.19 -11.17
N ILE A 226 8.75 -14.40 -10.78
CA ILE A 226 10.09 -14.92 -11.05
C ILE A 226 10.31 -15.08 -12.57
N THR A 227 9.33 -15.63 -13.28
CA THR A 227 9.42 -15.84 -14.73
C THR A 227 9.38 -14.53 -15.50
N ALA A 228 8.45 -13.63 -15.16
CA ALA A 228 8.28 -12.35 -15.85
C ALA A 228 9.49 -11.42 -15.66
N CYS A 229 10.01 -11.34 -14.44
CA CYS A 229 11.14 -10.46 -14.11
C CYS A 229 12.50 -11.13 -14.27
N GLN A 230 12.57 -12.39 -14.68
CA GLN A 230 13.83 -13.14 -14.89
C GLN A 230 14.69 -13.22 -13.60
N LEU A 231 14.08 -13.66 -12.49
CA LEU A 231 14.66 -13.77 -11.13
C LEU A 231 15.03 -15.21 -10.71
#